data_AF-A0A9D6YHD1-F1
#
_entry.id   AF-A0A9D6YHD1-F1
#
_cell.length_a   1.000
_cell.length_b   1.000
_cell.length_c   1.000
_cell.angle_alpha   90.00
_cell.angle_beta   90.00
_cell.angle_gamma   90.00
#
_symmetry.space_group_name_H-M   'P 1'
#
loop_
_entity.id
_entity.type
_entity.pdbx_description
1 polymer ?
#
loop_
_entity_poly.entity_id
_entity_poly.type
_entity_poly.pdbx_seq_one_letter_code
_entity_poly.pdbx_strand_id
1 'polypeptide(L)'
;MQVTTIAAWSIFVLLGGSFILVATNNAVVCWREFVLKQESPSVVPLIGGILGYVGLSASPLEVISDHAWLALVLDVGCGPFLLLGLTLILAGAMEHESIQPAP
;
A
#
# COMPACT_ATOMS: atom_id res chain seq x y z
N MET A 1 -26.14 18.06 -0.52
CA MET A 1 -25.85 16.65 -0.83
C MET A 1 -24.95 16.49 -2.06
N GLN A 2 -25.18 17.17 -3.19
CA GLN A 2 -24.26 17.09 -4.37
C GLN A 2 -22.86 17.68 -4.13
N VAL A 3 -22.76 18.85 -3.48
CA VAL A 3 -21.47 19.56 -3.28
C VAL A 3 -20.50 18.74 -2.41
N THR A 4 -21.00 18.10 -1.36
CA THR A 4 -20.22 17.22 -0.48
C THR A 4 -19.66 16.00 -1.21
N THR A 5 -20.43 15.43 -2.15
CA THR A 5 -19.99 14.28 -2.96
C THR A 5 -18.90 14.68 -3.95
N ILE A 6 -19.04 15.83 -4.62
CA ILE A 6 -18.03 16.34 -5.55
C ILE A 6 -16.71 16.61 -4.82
N ALA A 7 -16.78 17.25 -3.65
CA ALA A 7 -15.59 17.52 -2.84
C ALA A 7 -14.87 16.22 -2.41
N ALA A 8 -15.62 15.20 -1.97
CA ALA A 8 -15.06 13.90 -1.60
C ALA A 8 -14.35 13.22 -2.77
N TRP A 9 -14.96 13.21 -3.97
CA TRP A 9 -14.34 12.67 -5.17
C TRP A 9 -13.08 13.44 -5.58
N SER A 10 -13.09 14.78 -5.51
CA SER A 10 -11.90 15.58 -5.82
C SER A 10 -10.76 15.29 -4.85
N ILE A 11 -11.05 15.19 -3.55
CA ILE A 11 -10.07 14.86 -2.50
C ILE A 11 -9.51 13.46 -2.74
N PHE A 12 -10.38 12.47 -2.99
CA PHE A 12 -9.99 11.09 -3.28
C PHE A 12 -9.07 10.99 -4.50
N VAL A 13 -9.42 11.63 -5.62
CA VAL A 13 -8.62 11.58 -6.85
C VAL A 13 -7.27 12.29 -6.67
N LEU A 14 -7.26 13.46 -6.03
CA LEU A 14 -6.04 14.23 -5.85
C LEU A 14 -5.09 13.54 -4.86
N LEU A 15 -5.56 13.22 -3.65
CA LEU A 15 -4.71 12.61 -2.63
C LEU A 15 -4.40 11.14 -2.95
N GLY A 16 -5.37 10.37 -3.43
CA GLY A 16 -5.16 8.99 -3.85
C GLY A 16 -4.25 8.88 -5.07
N GLY A 17 -4.39 9.79 -6.04
CA GLY A 17 -3.49 9.87 -7.20
C GLY A 17 -2.06 10.26 -6.80
N SER A 18 -1.91 11.28 -5.95
CA SER A 18 -0.60 11.67 -5.40
C SER A 18 0.05 10.53 -4.61
N PHE A 19 -0.74 9.78 -3.85
CA PHE A 19 -0.27 8.60 -3.13
C PHE A 19 0.27 7.52 -4.07
N ILE A 20 -0.43 7.20 -5.17
CA ILE A 20 0.07 6.22 -6.16
C ILE A 20 1.41 6.65 -6.74
N LEU A 21 1.59 7.94 -7.06
CA LEU A 21 2.86 8.46 -7.57
C LEU A 21 3.98 8.33 -6.55
N VAL A 22 3.71 8.68 -5.28
CA VAL A 22 4.70 8.57 -4.20
C VAL A 22 5.04 7.11 -3.91
N ALA A 23 4.04 6.23 -3.82
CA ALA A 23 4.23 4.80 -3.61
C ALA A 23 5.02 4.15 -4.75
N THR A 24 4.75 4.52 -5.99
CA THR A 24 5.50 4.03 -7.17
C THR A 24 6.96 4.49 -7.10
N ASN A 25 7.20 5.77 -6.79
CA ASN A 25 8.56 6.30 -6.65
C ASN A 25 9.31 5.60 -5.49
N ASN A 26 8.63 5.38 -4.37
CA ASN A 26 9.15 4.65 -3.21
C ASN A 26 9.54 3.20 -3.59
N ALA A 27 8.67 2.49 -4.33
CA ALA A 27 8.97 1.15 -4.84
C ALA A 27 10.21 1.14 -5.78
N VAL A 28 10.34 2.14 -6.66
CA VAL A 28 11.51 2.28 -7.54
C VAL A 28 12.79 2.55 -6.75
N VAL A 29 12.75 3.45 -5.76
CA VAL A 29 13.91 3.74 -4.89
C VAL A 29 14.30 2.48 -4.12
N CYS A 30 13.33 1.78 -3.54
CA CYS A 30 13.56 0.53 -2.84
C CYS A 30 14.17 -0.55 -3.76
N TRP A 31 13.70 -0.67 -5.00
CA TRP A 31 14.30 -1.58 -5.98
C TRP A 31 15.76 -1.20 -6.27
N ARG A 32 16.04 0.10 -6.45
CA ARG A 32 17.39 0.59 -6.70
C ARG A 32 18.33 0.34 -5.52
N GLU A 33 17.86 0.54 -4.30
CA GLU A 33 18.66 0.34 -3.08
C GLU A 33 18.86 -1.14 -2.73
N PHE A 34 17.79 -1.94 -2.71
CA PHE A 34 17.87 -3.32 -2.22
C PHE A 34 18.28 -4.32 -3.30
N VAL A 35 17.79 -4.15 -4.54
CA VAL A 35 18.07 -5.09 -5.64
C VAL A 35 19.29 -4.65 -6.42
N LEU A 36 19.35 -3.37 -6.82
CA LEU A 36 20.46 -2.84 -7.61
C LEU A 36 21.64 -2.34 -6.76
N LYS A 37 21.50 -2.31 -5.42
CA LYS A 37 22.54 -1.86 -4.47
C LYS A 37 23.10 -0.46 -4.78
N GLN A 38 22.25 0.43 -5.28
CA GLN A 38 22.59 1.83 -5.53
C GLN A 38 22.15 2.67 -4.34
N GLU A 39 23.05 3.45 -3.73
CA GLU A 39 22.67 4.35 -2.64
C GLU A 39 21.69 5.43 -3.12
N SER A 40 20.56 5.57 -2.44
CA SER A 40 19.64 6.70 -2.61
C SER A 40 19.25 7.28 -1.24
N PRO A 41 19.02 8.60 -1.15
CA PRO A 41 18.44 9.21 0.03
C PRO A 41 16.91 9.16 -0.07
N SER A 42 16.23 8.49 0.88
CA SER A 42 14.76 8.39 0.90
C SER A 42 14.17 8.90 2.22
N VAL A 43 13.76 10.18 2.24
CA VAL A 43 12.94 10.81 3.31
C VAL A 43 11.44 10.80 2.94
N VAL A 44 11.12 10.27 1.77
CA VAL A 44 9.81 10.31 1.12
C VAL A 44 8.73 9.36 1.70
N PRO A 45 9.03 8.19 2.33
CA PRO A 45 8.07 7.10 2.50
C PRO A 45 7.13 7.21 3.72
N LEU A 46 7.13 8.33 4.44
CA LEU A 46 6.21 8.54 5.56
C LEU A 46 5.11 9.56 5.22
N ILE A 47 5.45 10.54 4.38
CA ILE A 47 4.54 11.61 3.99
C ILE A 47 3.52 11.10 2.96
N GLY A 48 3.93 10.17 2.08
CA GLY A 48 3.06 9.56 1.08
C GLY A 48 1.88 8.80 1.69
N GLY A 49 2.14 7.96 2.68
CA GLY A 49 1.21 7.03 3.28
C GLY A 49 0.18 7.75 4.13
N ILE A 50 0.58 8.82 4.81
CA ILE A 50 -0.34 9.70 5.54
C ILE A 50 -1.28 10.40 4.55
N LEU A 51 -0.76 10.94 3.44
CA LEU A 51 -1.58 11.57 2.40
C LEU A 51 -2.51 10.55 1.73
N GLY A 52 -2.02 9.34 1.45
CA GLY A 52 -2.82 8.25 0.89
C GLY A 52 -3.91 7.77 1.83
N TYR A 53 -3.61 7.61 3.11
CA TYR A 53 -4.60 7.25 4.13
C TYR A 53 -5.72 8.29 4.21
N VAL A 54 -5.37 9.57 4.30
CA VAL A 54 -6.36 10.66 4.34
C VAL A 54 -7.17 10.69 3.04
N GLY A 55 -6.54 10.53 1.89
CA GLY A 55 -7.21 10.48 0.58
C GLY A 55 -8.17 9.32 0.40
N LEU A 56 -7.75 8.11 0.76
CA LEU A 56 -8.59 6.90 0.67
C LEU A 56 -9.71 6.90 1.71
N SER A 57 -9.45 7.42 2.92
CA SER A 57 -10.48 7.54 3.97
C SER A 57 -11.61 8.50 3.61
N ALA A 58 -11.31 9.49 2.75
CA ALA A 58 -12.30 10.42 2.20
C ALA A 58 -13.08 9.84 1.00
N SER A 59 -12.79 8.61 0.59
CA SER A 59 -13.50 7.96 -0.51
C SER A 59 -14.99 7.79 -0.18
N PRO A 60 -15.91 8.12 -1.11
CA PRO A 60 -17.33 7.88 -0.93
C PRO A 60 -17.71 6.39 -1.07
N LEU A 61 -16.75 5.53 -1.38
CA LEU A 61 -16.92 4.08 -1.45
C LEU A 61 -16.43 3.45 -0.14
N GLU A 62 -17.34 2.87 0.64
CA GLU A 62 -17.05 2.26 1.95
C GLU A 62 -15.94 1.21 1.86
N VAL A 63 -15.96 0.37 0.81
CA VAL A 63 -14.91 -0.64 0.58
C VAL A 63 -13.51 -0.01 0.54
N ILE A 64 -13.39 1.19 -0.01
CA ILE A 64 -12.10 1.87 -0.14
C ILE A 64 -11.71 2.59 1.15
N SER A 65 -12.66 3.24 1.83
CA SER A 65 -12.37 3.94 3.09
C SER A 65 -12.04 2.97 4.23
N ASP A 66 -12.72 1.82 4.30
CA ASP A 66 -12.46 0.74 5.27
C ASP A 66 -11.05 0.15 5.12
N HIS A 67 -10.51 0.17 3.90
CA HIS A 67 -9.18 -0.33 3.57
C HIS A 67 -8.14 0.78 3.42
N ALA A 68 -8.46 2.04 3.80
CA ALA A 68 -7.54 3.17 3.66
C ALA A 68 -6.21 2.96 4.39
N TRP A 69 -6.19 2.18 5.48
CA TRP A 69 -4.98 1.80 6.23
C TRP A 69 -3.97 1.04 5.37
N LEU A 70 -4.39 0.38 4.28
CA LEU A 70 -3.49 -0.23 3.31
C LEU A 70 -2.53 0.79 2.71
N ALA A 71 -2.91 2.08 2.60
CA ALA A 71 -1.99 3.10 2.12
C ALA A 71 -0.76 3.28 3.03
N LEU A 72 -0.94 3.13 4.35
CA LEU A 72 0.16 3.21 5.31
C LEU A 72 1.06 1.97 5.20
N VAL A 73 0.47 0.78 5.04
CA VAL A 73 1.24 -0.47 4.86
C VAL A 73 2.01 -0.45 3.55
N LEU A 74 1.37 0.03 2.49
CA LEU A 74 1.98 0.19 1.18
C LEU A 74 3.14 1.19 1.25
N ASP A 75 3.01 2.34 1.91
CA ASP A 75 4.11 3.32 1.96
C ASP A 75 5.25 2.91 2.91
N VAL A 76 4.96 2.23 4.02
CA VAL A 76 5.98 1.82 5.02
C VAL A 76 6.80 0.60 4.56
N GLY A 77 6.34 -0.20 3.59
CA GLY A 77 6.91 -1.53 3.34
C GLY A 77 6.96 -2.06 1.90
N CYS A 78 6.86 -1.20 0.89
CA CYS A 78 6.42 -1.58 -0.46
C CYS A 78 7.28 -2.53 -1.32
N GLY A 79 8.36 -3.14 -0.83
CA GLY A 79 9.07 -4.15 -1.61
C GLY A 79 9.46 -5.35 -0.78
N PRO A 80 10.43 -5.21 0.14
CA PRO A 80 10.99 -6.34 0.86
C PRO A 80 10.00 -6.96 1.83
N PHE A 81 9.20 -6.14 2.53
CA PHE A 81 8.24 -6.63 3.52
C PHE A 81 6.99 -7.22 2.90
N LEU A 82 6.54 -6.70 1.75
CA LEU A 82 5.46 -7.34 0.98
C LEU A 82 5.90 -8.68 0.38
N LEU A 83 7.12 -8.77 -0.17
CA LEU A 83 7.68 -10.03 -0.64
C LEU A 83 7.89 -11.03 0.50
N LEU A 84 8.43 -10.60 1.64
CA LEU A 84 8.60 -11.44 2.83
C LEU A 84 7.25 -11.88 3.41
N GLY A 85 6.27 -10.97 3.48
CA GLY A 85 4.92 -11.29 3.93
C GLY A 85 4.26 -12.32 3.01
N LEU A 86 4.38 -12.14 1.70
CA LEU A 86 3.86 -13.08 0.70
C LEU A 86 4.52 -14.45 0.82
N THR A 87 5.85 -14.53 0.96
CA THR A 87 6.55 -15.82 1.10
C THR A 87 6.17 -16.55 2.38
N LEU A 88 6.01 -15.83 3.49
CA LEU A 88 5.55 -16.42 4.77
C LEU A 88 4.11 -16.91 4.69
N ILE A 89 3.21 -16.16 4.06
CA ILE A 89 1.81 -16.57 3.87
C ILE A 89 1.72 -17.82 2.99
N LEU A 90 2.46 -17.85 1.88
CA LEU A 90 2.49 -19.01 0.99
C LEU A 90 3.11 -20.24 1.66
N ALA A 91 4.18 -20.05 2.44
CA ALA A 91 4.80 -21.13 3.21
C ALA A 91 3.82 -21.71 4.25
N GLY A 92 3.12 -20.86 5.00
CA GLY A 92 2.12 -21.32 5.98
C GLY A 92 0.90 -21.98 5.33
N ALA A 93 0.48 -21.53 4.15
CA ALA A 93 -0.60 -22.18 3.39
C ALA A 93 -0.22 -23.60 2.94
N MET A 94 1.03 -23.80 2.50
CA MET A 94 1.54 -25.11 2.11
C MET A 94 1.63 -26.08 3.29
N GLU A 95 1.99 -25.60 4.50
CA GLU A 95 2.01 -26.43 5.69
C GLU A 95 0.61 -26.90 6.09
N HIS A 96 -0.42 -26.06 5.92
CA HIS A 96 -1.80 -26.39 6.29
C HIS A 96 -2.45 -27.44 5.38
N GLU A 97 -2.06 -27.53 4.10
CA GLU A 97 -2.51 -28.61 3.19
C GLU A 97 -1.85 -29.96 3.50
N SER A 98 -0.65 -29.97 4.09
CA SER A 98 0.09 -31.21 4.40
C SER A 98 -0.43 -31.98 5.62
N ILE A 99 -1.30 -31.36 6.44
CA ILE A 99 -1.75 -31.89 7.74
C ILE A 99 -3.16 -32.51 7.67
N GLN A 100 -3.92 -32.35 6.59
CA GLN A 100 -5.21 -33.03 6.47
C GLN A 100 -5.01 -34.50 6.10
N PRO A 101 -5.31 -35.48 6.99
CA PRO A 101 -5.31 -36.88 6.60
C PRO A 101 -6.44 -37.10 5.58
N ALA A 102 -6.14 -37.87 4.54
CA ALA A 102 -7.12 -38.33 3.55
C ALA A 102 -8.31 -39.02 4.26
N PRO A 103 -9.54 -38.90 3.72
CA PRO A 103 -10.76 -39.45 4.34
C PRO A 103 -10.73 -40.98 4.48
#